data_AF-A0A940L543-F1
#
_entry.id   AF-A0A940L543-F1
#
_cell.length_a   1.000
_cell.length_b   1.000
_cell.length_c   1.000
_cell.angle_alpha   90.00
_cell.angle_beta   90.00
_cell.angle_gamma   90.00
#
_symmetry.space_group_name_H-M   'P 1'
#
loop_
_entity.id
_entity.type
_entity.pdbx_description
1 polymer ?
#
loop_
_entity_poly.entity_id
_entity_poly.type
_entity_poly.pdbx_seq_one_letter_code
_entity_poly.pdbx_strand_id
1 'polypeptide(L)'
;MKKVLCFQALVSALGVLLLAIFAASSQAVSFLVGSGLILLSFFLLGIGWSLIFKKKLIALAVGIIVFKYAILGIIIFTIVKRPWFDPLWFAMGVASFVLSAIFYAVMQSLDEAKNEGNENVI
;
A
#
# COMPACT_ATOMS: atom_id res chain seq x y z
N MET A 1 10.39 4.58 16.28
CA MET A 1 9.04 5.04 16.67
C MET A 1 8.88 5.46 18.13
N LYS A 2 9.78 5.07 19.05
CA LYS A 2 9.70 5.46 20.48
C LYS A 2 9.61 6.98 20.71
N LYS A 3 10.38 7.79 19.95
CA LYS A 3 10.33 9.26 20.02
C LYS A 3 8.98 9.85 19.59
N VAL A 4 8.33 9.26 18.58
CA VAL A 4 7.02 9.71 18.06
C VAL A 4 5.90 9.37 19.04
N LEU A 5 5.91 8.18 19.63
CA LEU A 5 4.95 7.81 20.69
C LEU A 5 5.10 8.70 21.93
N CYS A 6 6.34 9.01 22.33
CA CYS A 6 6.60 9.87 23.48
C CYS A 6 6.14 11.31 23.23
N PHE A 7 6.36 11.84 22.02
CA PHE A 7 5.85 13.15 21.61
C PHE A 7 4.32 13.18 21.56
N GLN A 8 3.68 12.17 20.98
CA GLN A 8 2.22 12.06 20.93
C GLN A 8 1.63 11.96 22.35
N ALA A 9 2.24 11.19 23.23
CA ALA A 9 1.82 11.08 24.63
C ALA A 9 1.93 12.43 25.36
N LEU A 10 3.00 13.19 25.10
CA LEU A 10 3.23 14.51 25.70
C LEU A 10 2.19 15.53 25.19
N VAL A 11 1.92 15.55 23.88
CA VAL A 11 0.87 16.40 23.28
C VAL A 11 -0.52 16.03 23.80
N SER A 12 -0.79 14.74 23.95
CA SER A 12 -2.07 14.24 24.47
C SER A 12 -2.24 14.64 25.94
N ALA A 13 -1.20 14.50 26.76
CA ALA A 13 -1.21 14.89 28.16
C ALA A 13 -1.39 16.40 28.34
N LEU A 14 -0.68 17.23 27.55
CA LEU A 14 -0.85 18.68 27.57
C LEU A 14 -2.24 19.10 27.10
N GLY A 15 -2.79 18.46 26.06
CA GLY A 15 -4.13 18.75 25.54
C GLY A 15 -5.23 18.41 26.55
N VAL A 16 -5.13 17.26 27.24
CA VAL A 16 -6.07 16.90 28.31
C VAL A 16 -5.98 17.88 29.47
N LEU A 17 -4.77 18.29 29.88
CA LEU A 17 -4.56 19.18 31.01
C LEU A 17 -5.07 20.60 30.74
N LEU A 18 -4.85 21.13 29.53
CA LEU A 18 -5.41 22.42 29.11
C LEU A 18 -6.94 22.38 29.05
N LEU A 19 -7.52 21.32 28.48
CA LEU A 19 -8.98 21.18 28.38
C LEU A 19 -9.63 20.94 29.75
N ALA A 20 -8.94 20.29 30.69
CA ALA A 20 -9.46 20.09 32.05
C ALA A 20 -9.51 21.39 32.87
N ILE A 21 -8.66 22.37 32.56
CA ILE A 21 -8.63 23.67 33.26
C ILE A 21 -9.57 24.69 32.60
N PHE A 22 -9.67 24.70 31.27
CA PHE A 22 -10.39 25.74 30.52
C PHE A 22 -11.75 25.31 29.94
N ALA A 23 -12.06 24.01 29.85
CA ALA A 23 -13.26 23.51 29.18
C ALA A 23 -14.07 22.54 30.05
N ALA A 24 -15.33 22.30 29.66
CA ALA A 24 -16.23 21.37 30.34
C ALA A 24 -15.66 19.94 30.35
N SER A 25 -15.85 19.24 31.48
CA SER A 25 -15.31 17.89 31.73
C SER A 25 -15.66 16.85 30.65
N SER A 26 -16.77 17.02 29.94
CA SER A 26 -17.18 16.17 28.80
C SER A 26 -16.22 16.24 27.59
N GLN A 27 -15.61 17.41 27.35
CA GLN A 27 -14.70 17.61 26.22
C GLN A 27 -13.32 16.99 26.50
N ALA A 28 -12.86 17.06 27.75
CA ALA A 28 -11.61 16.44 28.18
C ALA A 28 -11.65 14.90 28.05
N VAL A 29 -12.78 14.26 28.40
CA VAL A 29 -12.95 12.81 28.25
C VAL A 29 -12.94 12.40 26.77
N SER A 30 -13.64 13.14 25.92
CA SER A 30 -13.69 12.88 24.47
C SER A 30 -12.31 13.02 23.82
N PHE A 31 -11.54 14.03 24.24
CA PHE A 31 -10.18 14.25 23.79
C PHE A 31 -9.22 13.15 24.28
N LEU A 32 -9.38 12.67 25.52
CA LEU A 32 -8.57 11.57 26.06
C LEU A 32 -8.82 10.26 25.31
N VAL A 33 -10.08 9.95 24.99
CA VAL A 33 -10.43 8.76 24.21
C VAL A 33 -9.88 8.87 22.79
N GLY A 34 -10.06 10.03 22.12
CA GLY A 34 -9.56 10.23 20.76
C GLY A 34 -8.03 10.18 20.68
N SER A 35 -7.34 10.84 21.60
CA SER A 35 -5.88 10.81 21.66
C SER A 35 -5.33 9.43 22.02
N GLY A 36 -6.00 8.69 22.90
CA GLY A 36 -5.69 7.29 23.20
C GLY A 36 -5.82 6.37 21.97
N LEU A 37 -6.85 6.57 21.16
CA LEU A 37 -7.08 5.80 19.93
C LEU A 37 -6.00 6.07 18.86
N ILE A 38 -5.57 7.34 18.74
CA ILE A 38 -4.45 7.72 17.87
C ILE A 38 -3.14 7.11 18.37
N LEU A 39 -2.89 7.12 19.69
CA LEU A 39 -1.70 6.54 20.29
C LEU A 39 -1.64 5.02 20.07
N LEU A 40 -2.78 4.34 20.23
CA LEU A 40 -2.93 2.92 19.92
C LEU A 40 -2.65 2.64 18.43
N SER A 41 -3.15 3.48 17.52
CA SER A 41 -2.92 3.35 16.08
C SER A 41 -1.42 3.46 15.73
N PHE A 42 -0.72 4.45 16.29
CA PHE A 42 0.74 4.57 16.11
C PHE A 42 1.52 3.40 16.72
N PHE A 43 1.04 2.85 17.84
CA PHE A 43 1.65 1.69 18.47
C PHE A 43 1.53 0.44 17.58
N LEU A 44 0.34 0.16 17.05
CA LEU A 44 0.10 -0.93 16.10
C LEU A 44 0.93 -0.77 14.83
N LEU A 45 1.03 0.45 14.29
CA LEU A 45 1.85 0.75 13.13
C LEU A 45 3.34 0.50 13.41
N GLY A 46 3.82 0.82 14.62
CA GLY A 46 5.17 0.51 15.07
C GLY A 46 5.50 -0.98 15.12
N ILE A 47 4.56 -1.79 15.60
CA ILE A 47 4.69 -3.25 15.60
C ILE A 47 4.67 -3.78 14.16
N GLY A 48 3.70 -3.35 13.35
CA GLY A 48 3.56 -3.75 11.96
C GLY A 48 4.82 -3.45 11.15
N TRP A 49 5.38 -2.25 11.28
CA TRP A 49 6.61 -1.86 10.60
C TRP A 49 7.81 -2.67 11.09
N SER A 50 7.94 -2.93 12.40
CA SER A 50 9.02 -3.78 12.90
C SER A 50 8.93 -5.22 12.39
N LEU A 51 7.73 -5.74 12.15
CA LEU A 51 7.51 -7.07 11.57
C LEU A 51 7.87 -7.11 10.08
N ILE A 52 7.52 -6.07 9.33
CA ILE A 52 7.86 -5.92 7.90
C ILE A 52 9.38 -5.90 7.72
N PHE A 53 10.11 -5.15 8.54
CA PHE A 53 11.58 -5.08 8.43
C PHE A 53 12.31 -6.32 8.98
N LYS A 54 11.70 -7.07 9.91
CA LYS A 54 12.29 -8.31 10.43
C LYS A 54 12.10 -9.51 9.49
N LYS A 55 11.05 -9.55 8.66
CA LYS A 55 10.87 -10.59 7.65
C LYS A 55 11.57 -10.19 6.34
N LYS A 56 12.75 -10.78 6.10
CA LYS A 56 13.58 -10.72 4.87
C LYS A 56 12.74 -10.54 3.60
N LEU A 57 13.16 -9.59 2.75
CA LEU A 57 12.83 -9.29 1.32
C LEU A 57 11.38 -9.48 0.83
N ILE A 58 10.70 -10.58 1.14
CA ILE A 58 9.31 -10.87 0.75
C ILE A 58 8.34 -9.83 1.30
N ALA A 59 8.40 -9.48 2.59
CA ALA A 59 7.43 -8.54 3.17
C ALA A 59 7.58 -7.14 2.54
N LEU A 60 8.81 -6.72 2.28
CA LEU A 60 9.10 -5.46 1.61
C LEU A 60 8.66 -5.50 0.13
N ALA A 61 8.94 -6.59 -0.58
CA ALA A 61 8.50 -6.79 -1.97
C ALA A 61 6.98 -6.79 -2.08
N VAL A 62 6.27 -7.53 -1.22
CA VAL A 62 4.80 -7.56 -1.18
C VAL A 62 4.25 -6.17 -0.86
N GLY A 63 4.84 -5.45 0.10
CA GLY A 63 4.46 -4.06 0.39
C GLY A 63 4.59 -3.14 -0.82
N ILE A 64 5.73 -3.20 -1.52
CA ILE A 64 5.97 -2.42 -2.74
C ILE A 64 4.98 -2.81 -3.85
N ILE A 65 4.70 -4.10 -4.00
CA ILE A 65 3.76 -4.61 -5.00
C ILE A 65 2.33 -4.13 -4.71
N VAL A 66 1.86 -4.19 -3.46
CA VAL A 66 0.52 -3.70 -3.12
C VAL A 66 0.44 -2.18 -3.31
N PHE A 67 1.47 -1.44 -2.88
CA PHE A 67 1.48 0.02 -2.97
C PHE A 67 1.53 0.52 -4.42
N LYS A 68 2.36 -0.09 -5.29
CA LYS A 68 2.45 0.29 -6.72
C LYS A 68 1.11 0.10 -7.43
N TYR A 69 0.39 -0.99 -7.15
CA TYR A 69 -0.88 -1.27 -7.79
C TYR A 69 -2.00 -0.38 -7.25
N ALA A 70 -1.95 0.00 -5.97
CA ALA A 70 -2.87 0.99 -5.40
C ALA A 70 -2.70 2.37 -6.06
N ILE A 71 -1.46 2.85 -6.21
CA ILE A 71 -1.16 4.10 -6.91
C ILE A 71 -1.64 4.03 -8.37
N LEU A 72 -1.30 2.95 -9.07
CA LEU A 72 -1.71 2.77 -10.47
C LEU A 72 -3.24 2.78 -10.61
N GLY A 73 -3.97 2.12 -9.70
CA GLY A 73 -5.43 2.14 -9.68
C GLY A 73 -6.01 3.54 -9.47
N ILE A 74 -5.46 4.33 -8.56
CA ILE A 74 -5.88 5.72 -8.31
C ILE A 74 -5.64 6.59 -9.56
N ILE A 75 -4.49 6.42 -10.22
CA ILE A 75 -4.15 7.15 -11.44
C ILE A 75 -5.16 6.82 -12.54
N ILE A 76 -5.39 5.53 -12.80
CA ILE A 76 -6.35 5.06 -13.81
C ILE A 76 -7.75 5.60 -13.51
N PHE A 77 -8.22 5.48 -12.27
CA PHE A 77 -9.54 5.97 -11.87
C PHE A 77 -9.70 7.47 -12.08
N THR A 78 -8.65 8.23 -11.78
CA THR A 78 -8.64 9.69 -11.96
C THR A 78 -8.65 10.08 -13.44
N ILE A 79 -7.91 9.36 -14.27
CA ILE A 79 -7.83 9.60 -15.72
C ILE A 79 -9.16 9.25 -16.40
N VAL A 80 -9.75 8.09 -16.08
CA VAL A 80 -11.02 7.62 -16.66
C VAL A 80 -12.19 8.57 -16.38
N LYS A 81 -12.13 9.35 -15.30
CA LYS A 81 -13.14 10.36 -14.97
C LYS A 81 -12.99 11.69 -15.73
N ARG A 82 -11.92 11.86 -16.52
CA ARG A 82 -11.70 13.10 -17.27
C ARG A 82 -12.54 13.10 -18.56
N PRO A 83 -13.16 14.23 -18.92
CA PRO A 83 -14.07 14.31 -20.08
C PRO A 83 -13.37 14.13 -21.44
N TRP A 84 -12.05 14.30 -21.49
CA TRP A 84 -11.24 14.12 -22.70
C TRP A 84 -10.72 12.69 -22.87
N PHE A 85 -11.00 11.80 -21.91
CA PHE A 85 -10.46 10.45 -21.88
C PHE A 85 -11.55 9.44 -22.19
N ASP A 86 -11.41 8.71 -23.29
CA ASP A 86 -12.35 7.67 -23.68
C ASP A 86 -11.97 6.32 -23.03
N PRO A 87 -12.79 5.78 -22.11
CA PRO A 87 -12.49 4.54 -21.40
C PRO A 87 -12.40 3.33 -22.34
N LEU A 88 -13.11 3.33 -23.47
CA LEU A 88 -13.13 2.20 -24.40
C LEU A 88 -11.77 2.03 -25.08
N TRP A 89 -11.20 3.12 -25.59
CA TRP A 89 -9.88 3.11 -26.23
C TRP A 89 -8.77 2.76 -25.23
N PHE A 90 -8.89 3.23 -23.99
CA PHE A 90 -7.98 2.84 -22.93
C PHE A 90 -8.05 1.34 -22.63
N ALA A 91 -9.26 0.77 -22.50
CA ALA A 91 -9.44 -0.66 -22.28
C ALA A 91 -8.86 -1.51 -23.42
N MET A 92 -9.01 -1.07 -24.68
CA MET A 92 -8.38 -1.72 -25.83
C MET A 92 -6.85 -1.69 -25.75
N GLY A 93 -6.26 -0.56 -25.32
CA GLY A 93 -4.82 -0.43 -25.10
C GLY A 93 -4.31 -1.34 -23.99
N VAL A 94 -5.08 -1.52 -22.91
CA VAL A 94 -4.72 -2.48 -21.84
C VAL A 94 -4.86 -3.92 -22.33
N ALA A 95 -5.88 -4.23 -23.13
CA ALA A 95 -6.09 -5.56 -23.69
C ALA A 95 -4.97 -5.98 -24.66
N SER A 96 -4.40 -5.05 -25.43
CA SER A 96 -3.27 -5.36 -26.33
C SER A 96 -2.01 -5.77 -25.57
N PHE A 97 -1.77 -5.19 -24.38
CA PHE A 97 -0.69 -5.61 -23.50
C PHE A 97 -0.85 -7.07 -23.03
N VAL A 98 -2.07 -7.46 -22.67
CA VAL A 98 -2.38 -8.85 -22.28
C VAL A 98 -2.12 -9.82 -23.43
N LEU A 99 -2.57 -9.47 -24.64
CA LEU A 99 -2.32 -10.26 -25.85
C LEU A 99 -0.83 -10.41 -26.14
N SER A 100 -0.05 -9.33 -26.02
CA SER A 100 1.40 -9.36 -26.21
C SER A 100 2.10 -10.26 -25.19
N ALA A 101 1.68 -10.21 -23.92
CA ALA A 101 2.23 -11.07 -22.87
C ALA A 101 1.94 -12.56 -23.14
N ILE A 102 0.73 -12.89 -23.59
CA ILE A 102 0.37 -14.26 -23.96
C ILE A 102 1.20 -14.72 -25.16
N PHE A 103 1.31 -13.90 -26.21
CA PHE A 103 2.12 -14.22 -27.38
C PHE A 103 3.58 -14.49 -27.02
N TYR A 104 4.17 -13.64 -26.18
CA TYR A 104 5.53 -13.83 -25.67
C TYR A 104 5.69 -15.14 -24.89
N ALA A 105 4.76 -15.44 -23.97
CA ALA A 105 4.78 -16.67 -23.18
C ALA A 105 4.68 -17.93 -24.07
N VAL A 106 3.84 -17.90 -25.09
CA VAL A 106 3.72 -19.00 -26.05
C VAL A 106 5.01 -19.16 -26.85
N MET A 107 5.57 -18.08 -27.38
CA MET A 107 6.81 -18.13 -28.16
C MET A 107 7.98 -18.68 -27.34
N GLN A 108 8.09 -18.26 -26.07
CA GLN A 108 9.09 -18.78 -25.14
C GLN A 108 8.91 -20.29 -24.88
N SER A 109 7.67 -20.77 -24.68
CA SER A 109 7.41 -22.19 -24.47
C SER A 109 7.74 -23.07 -25.68
N LEU A 110 7.62 -22.53 -26.90
CA LEU A 110 7.97 -23.23 -28.14
C LEU A 110 9.50 -23.31 -28.34
N ASP A 111 10.22 -22.24 -28.00
CA ASP A 111 11.69 -22.21 -28.05
C ASP A 111 12.30 -23.20 -27.03
N GLU A 112 11.73 -23.30 -25.83
CA GLU A 112 12.12 -24.29 -24.82
C GLU A 112 11.90 -25.73 -25.33
N ALA A 113 10.72 -26.04 -25.89
CA ALA A 113 10.42 -27.36 -26.45
C ALA A 113 11.34 -27.75 -27.62
N LYS A 114 11.76 -26.78 -28.44
CA LYS A 114 12.69 -27.02 -29.56
C LYS A 114 14.10 -27.33 -29.08
N ASN A 115 14.57 -26.70 -28.00
CA ASN A 115 15.90 -26.94 -27.46
C ASN A 115 16.01 -28.31 -26.78
N GLU A 116 14.98 -28.74 -26.02
CA GLU A 116 14.94 -30.08 -25.42
C GLU A 116 14.88 -31.20 -26.48
N GLY A 117 14.19 -30.97 -27.60
CA GLY A 117 14.16 -31.91 -28.72
C GLY A 117 15.50 -32.09 -29.44
N ASN A 118 16.41 -31.11 -29.36
CA ASN A 118 17.70 -31.13 -30.05
C ASN A 118 18.81 -31.78 -29.21
N GLU A 119 18.75 -31.72 -27.88
CA GLU A 119 19.69 -32.43 -27.00
C GLU A 119 19.48 -33.94 -26.99
N ASN A 120 18.25 -34.42 -27.20
CA ASN A 120 17.92 -35.86 -27.20
C ASN A 120 18.23 -36.58 -28.52
N VAL A 121 18.79 -35.87 -29.51
CA VAL A 121 19.12 -36.42 -30.85
C VAL A 121 20.65 -36.55 -31.06
N ILE A 122 21.47 -36.10 -30.10
CA ILE A 122 22.94 -36.23 -30.12
C ILE A 122 23.38 -37.44 -29.30
#